data_AF-A0A935AQ67-F1
#
_entry.id   AF-A0A935AQ67-F1
#
_cell.length_a   1.000
_cell.length_b   1.000
_cell.length_c   1.000
_cell.angle_alpha   90.00
_cell.angle_beta   90.00
_cell.angle_gamma   90.00
#
_symmetry.space_group_name_H-M   'P 1'
#
loop_
_entity.id
_entity.type
_entity.pdbx_description
1 polymer ?
#
loop_
_entity_poly.entity_id
_entity_poly.type
_entity_poly.pdbx_seq_one_letter_code
_entity_poly.pdbx_strand_id
1 'polypeptide(L)'
;MIIVYSDNNIDILNGGHVTNIPFIQTNTSVLGSKTINDIFIKDHIAYMATDFGVLGFDLDALEFTFTTFTTEKIQCISVINNKVYIGTEQGIYNIAIKGSNVSDFYSWKPLDNDPKDVSEMAVFADKAYF
;
A
#
# COMPACT_ATOMS: atom_id res chain seq x y z
N MET A 1 7.01 14.19 4.34
CA MET A 1 7.89 13.30 3.55
C MET A 1 8.01 11.98 4.30
N ILE A 2 7.91 10.86 3.61
CA ILE A 2 8.07 9.53 4.20
C ILE A 2 9.43 9.00 3.74
N ILE A 3 10.23 8.48 4.67
CA ILE A 3 11.53 7.88 4.42
C ILE A 3 11.43 6.42 4.86
N VAL A 4 11.67 5.49 3.93
CA VAL A 4 11.70 4.06 4.22
C VAL A 4 13.14 3.58 4.13
N TYR A 5 13.62 2.93 5.19
CA TYR A 5 14.96 2.35 5.24
C TYR A 5 14.95 0.90 4.74
N SER A 6 16.13 0.38 4.38
CA SER A 6 16.28 -0.99 3.87
C SER A 6 15.90 -2.09 4.87
N ASP A 7 15.82 -1.77 6.16
CA ASP A 7 15.33 -2.66 7.22
C ASP A 7 13.82 -2.51 7.49
N ASN A 8 13.12 -1.74 6.65
CA ASN A 8 11.68 -1.44 6.75
C ASN A 8 11.30 -0.58 7.97
N ASN A 9 12.28 0.10 8.57
CA ASN A 9 11.99 1.21 9.47
C ASN A 9 11.47 2.40 8.66
N ILE A 10 10.60 3.21 9.25
CA ILE A 10 10.02 4.39 8.60
C ILE A 10 10.28 5.62 9.46
N ASP A 11 10.70 6.70 8.83
CA ASP A 11 10.68 8.03 9.43
C ASP A 11 9.71 8.94 8.66
N ILE A 12 8.91 9.69 9.41
CA ILE A 12 8.03 10.73 8.88
C ILE A 12 8.66 12.08 9.21
N LEU A 13 9.04 12.83 8.17
CA LEU A 13 9.48 14.21 8.29
C LEU A 13 8.32 15.16 7.99
N ASN A 14 7.90 15.92 9.01
CA ASN A 14 6.84 16.93 8.90
C ASN A 14 7.26 18.22 9.63
N GLY A 15 7.24 19.36 8.93
CA GLY A 15 7.57 20.66 9.53
C GLY A 15 8.96 20.75 10.16
N GLY A 16 9.93 19.93 9.71
CA GLY A 16 11.26 19.84 10.31
C GLY A 16 11.37 18.91 11.53
N HIS A 17 10.26 18.32 11.97
CA HIS A 17 10.24 17.30 13.01
C HIS A 17 10.28 15.90 12.37
N VAL A 18 11.10 15.02 12.93
CA VAL A 18 11.21 13.62 12.51
C VAL A 18 10.54 12.74 13.55
N THR A 19 9.61 11.90 13.11
CA THR A 19 8.95 10.90 13.95
C THR A 19 9.27 9.50 13.42
N ASN A 20 9.86 8.66 14.27
CA ASN A 20 10.21 7.30 13.93
C ASN A 20 9.02 6.35 14.13
N ILE A 21 8.77 5.49 13.13
CA ILE A 21 7.70 4.49 13.07
C ILE A 21 8.31 3.11 12.81
N PRO A 22 8.73 2.37 13.85
CA PRO A 22 9.44 1.10 13.71
C PRO A 22 8.50 -0.10 13.56
N PHE A 23 7.20 0.13 13.38
CA PHE A 23 6.18 -0.91 13.53
C PHE A 23 6.34 -2.06 12.51
N ILE A 24 6.64 -1.77 11.25
CA ILE A 24 6.86 -2.82 10.23
C ILE A 24 8.14 -3.59 10.53
N GLN A 25 9.25 -2.87 10.72
CA GLN A 25 10.56 -3.43 11.10
C GLN A 25 10.43 -4.42 12.27
N THR A 26 9.76 -4.01 13.35
CA THR A 26 9.68 -4.76 14.61
C THR A 26 8.56 -5.81 14.68
N ASN A 27 7.62 -5.82 13.73
CA ASN A 27 6.48 -6.76 13.74
C ASN A 27 6.91 -8.22 13.56
N THR A 28 6.88 -9.02 14.62
CA THR A 28 7.29 -10.44 14.58
C THR A 28 6.23 -11.39 14.03
N SER A 29 4.99 -10.92 13.83
CA SER A 29 3.89 -11.75 13.30
C SER A 29 3.97 -11.91 11.78
N VAL A 30 4.63 -10.99 11.07
CA VAL A 30 4.90 -11.12 9.63
C VAL A 30 6.17 -11.95 9.45
N LEU A 31 5.99 -13.22 9.07
CA LEU A 31 7.07 -14.12 8.73
C LEU A 31 7.47 -13.94 7.26
N GLY A 32 8.76 -13.73 7.00
CA GLY A 32 9.29 -13.54 5.65
C GLY A 32 9.63 -12.08 5.32
N SER A 33 9.56 -11.75 4.02
CA SER A 33 9.91 -10.42 3.52
C SER A 33 8.88 -9.37 3.98
N LYS A 34 9.38 -8.22 4.42
CA LYS A 34 8.56 -7.06 4.81
C LYS A 34 8.77 -5.85 3.91
N THR A 35 9.45 -6.05 2.78
CA THR A 35 9.81 -5.00 1.84
C THR A 35 8.58 -4.17 1.48
N ILE A 36 8.74 -2.85 1.59
CA ILE A 36 7.78 -1.88 1.09
C ILE A 36 8.19 -1.56 -0.35
N ASN A 37 7.35 -1.92 -1.30
CA ASN A 37 7.63 -1.85 -2.73
C ASN A 37 7.20 -0.51 -3.33
N ASP A 38 6.11 0.07 -2.82
CA ASP A 38 5.58 1.35 -3.27
C ASP A 38 4.74 2.02 -2.18
N ILE A 39 4.66 3.36 -2.21
CA ILE A 39 3.83 4.16 -1.31
C ILE A 39 3.06 5.20 -2.12
N PHE A 40 1.74 5.15 -2.02
CA PHE A 40 0.86 6.19 -2.54
C PHE A 40 0.20 6.95 -1.39
N ILE A 41 0.37 8.28 -1.37
CA ILE A 41 -0.27 9.13 -0.36
C ILE A 41 -1.50 9.77 -0.97
N LYS A 42 -2.66 9.57 -0.33
CA LYS A 42 -3.90 10.27 -0.67
C LYS A 42 -4.50 10.85 0.60
N ASP A 43 -4.74 12.15 0.59
CA ASP A 43 -5.20 12.92 1.74
C ASP A 43 -4.25 12.72 2.94
N HIS A 44 -4.72 12.12 4.04
CA HIS A 44 -3.93 11.87 5.25
C HIS A 44 -3.50 10.41 5.40
N ILE A 45 -3.73 9.56 4.38
CA ILE A 45 -3.42 8.13 4.42
C ILE A 45 -2.26 7.82 3.48
N ALA A 46 -1.25 7.12 4.01
CA ALA A 46 -0.24 6.43 3.23
C ALA A 46 -0.68 4.99 2.95
N TYR A 47 -0.88 4.68 1.68
CA TYR A 47 -1.16 3.34 1.19
C TYR A 47 0.16 2.70 0.77
N MET A 48 0.47 1.51 1.28
CA MET A 48 1.75 0.86 1.03
C MET A 48 1.54 -0.51 0.38
N ALA A 49 2.25 -0.72 -0.72
CA ALA A 49 2.44 -2.03 -1.34
C ALA A 49 3.59 -2.74 -0.62
N THR A 50 3.38 -3.96 -0.16
CA THR A 50 4.43 -4.75 0.49
C THR A 50 4.48 -6.18 -0.05
N ASP A 51 5.56 -6.88 0.26
CA ASP A 51 5.72 -8.31 -0.06
C ASP A 51 4.72 -9.24 0.67
N PHE A 52 4.02 -8.73 1.68
CA PHE A 52 3.06 -9.50 2.49
C PHE A 52 1.62 -8.96 2.36
N GLY A 53 1.42 -7.93 1.53
CA GLY A 53 0.10 -7.41 1.20
C GLY A 53 0.02 -5.89 1.15
N VAL A 54 -1.08 -5.34 1.66
CA VAL A 54 -1.42 -3.91 1.54
C VAL A 54 -1.65 -3.30 2.91
N LEU A 55 -1.04 -2.14 3.16
CA LEU A 55 -1.21 -1.37 4.37
C LEU A 55 -1.89 -0.03 4.09
N GLY A 56 -2.75 0.40 4.99
CA GLY A 56 -3.17 1.80 5.09
C GLY A 56 -2.74 2.38 6.42
N PHE A 57 -2.00 3.49 6.40
CA PHE A 57 -1.47 4.15 7.59
C PHE A 57 -1.91 5.60 7.65
N ASP A 58 -2.54 5.97 8.76
CA ASP A 58 -2.96 7.35 9.03
C ASP A 58 -1.75 8.18 9.47
N LEU A 59 -1.42 9.23 8.71
CA LEU A 59 -0.27 10.08 8.94
C LEU A 59 -0.47 11.11 10.04
N ASP A 60 -1.72 11.37 10.45
CA ASP A 60 -2.04 12.29 11.53
C ASP A 60 -2.12 11.54 12.88
N ALA A 61 -2.81 10.39 12.89
CA ALA A 61 -2.95 9.53 14.07
C ALA A 61 -1.73 8.63 14.30
N LEU A 62 -0.87 8.44 13.29
CA LEU A 62 0.30 7.59 13.30
C LEU A 62 -0.02 6.12 13.60
N GLU A 63 -1.11 5.61 13.02
CA GLU A 63 -1.60 4.24 13.23
C GLU A 63 -1.98 3.54 11.92
N PHE A 64 -1.95 2.21 11.92
CA PHE A 64 -2.47 1.43 10.79
C PHE A 64 -3.99 1.43 10.83
N THR A 65 -4.60 1.97 9.78
CA THR A 65 -6.05 1.91 9.55
C THR A 65 -6.52 0.53 9.11
N PHE A 66 -5.69 -0.19 8.35
CA PHE A 66 -5.94 -1.56 7.93
C PHE A 66 -4.65 -2.25 7.48
N THR A 67 -4.70 -3.58 7.52
CA THR A 67 -3.72 -4.48 6.90
C THR A 67 -4.47 -5.55 6.14
N THR A 68 -4.14 -5.72 4.87
CA THR A 68 -4.63 -6.80 4.03
C THR A 68 -3.49 -7.77 3.80
N PHE A 69 -3.59 -8.98 4.32
CA PHE A 69 -2.58 -10.01 4.07
C PHE A 69 -2.90 -10.80 2.81
N THR A 70 -1.87 -11.08 2.01
CA THR A 70 -1.96 -11.96 0.85
C THR A 70 -0.63 -12.67 0.62
N THR A 71 -0.68 -13.80 -0.09
CA THR A 71 0.53 -14.51 -0.55
C THR A 71 1.11 -13.89 -1.82
N GLU A 72 0.35 -13.04 -2.51
CA GLU A 72 0.81 -12.29 -3.68
C GLU A 72 1.67 -11.12 -3.24
N LYS A 73 2.82 -10.92 -3.90
CA LYS A 73 3.61 -9.70 -3.71
C LYS A 73 2.92 -8.52 -4.36
N ILE A 74 2.74 -7.45 -3.61
CA ILE A 74 2.18 -6.21 -4.14
C ILE A 74 3.32 -5.33 -4.61
N GLN A 75 3.39 -5.08 -5.91
CA GLN A 75 4.53 -4.38 -6.51
C GLN A 75 4.32 -2.86 -6.54
N CYS A 76 3.10 -2.42 -6.83
CA CYS A 76 2.74 -1.00 -6.86
C CYS A 76 1.33 -0.76 -6.34
N ILE A 77 1.03 0.49 -5.96
CA ILE A 77 -0.26 0.89 -5.41
C ILE A 77 -0.67 2.28 -5.87
N SER A 78 -1.96 2.49 -6.08
CA SER A 78 -2.52 3.80 -6.42
C SER A 78 -3.95 3.94 -5.93
N VAL A 79 -4.40 5.17 -5.70
CA VAL A 79 -5.77 5.46 -5.26
C VAL A 79 -6.46 6.42 -6.22
N ILE A 80 -7.59 5.99 -6.78
CA ILE A 80 -8.39 6.75 -7.75
C ILE A 80 -9.87 6.61 -7.41
N ASN A 81 -10.61 7.72 -7.38
CA ASN A 81 -12.06 7.73 -7.21
C ASN A 81 -12.56 6.85 -6.03
N ASN A 82 -11.90 6.96 -4.86
CA ASN A 82 -12.17 6.17 -3.65
C ASN A 82 -11.98 4.64 -3.79
N LYS A 83 -11.19 4.21 -4.78
CA LYS A 83 -10.75 2.83 -4.92
C LYS A 83 -9.23 2.75 -4.82
N VAL A 84 -8.77 1.71 -4.14
CA VAL A 84 -7.36 1.31 -4.16
C VAL A 84 -7.17 0.35 -5.33
N TYR A 85 -6.10 0.55 -6.07
CA TYR A 85 -5.60 -0.30 -7.14
C TYR A 85 -4.23 -0.80 -6.74
N ILE A 86 -3.97 -2.08 -6.96
CA ILE A 86 -2.69 -2.72 -6.67
C ILE A 86 -2.23 -3.53 -7.88
N GLY A 87 -0.95 -3.45 -8.20
CA GLY A 87 -0.32 -4.26 -9.24
C GLY A 87 0.42 -5.45 -8.63
N THR A 88 0.26 -6.62 -9.23
CA THR A 88 0.97 -7.85 -8.90
C THR A 88 1.47 -8.54 -10.17
N GLU A 89 2.20 -9.65 -10.03
CA GLU A 89 2.58 -10.51 -11.16
C GLU A 89 1.35 -11.05 -11.91
N GLN A 90 0.24 -11.29 -11.20
CA GLN A 90 -0.99 -11.83 -11.79
C GLN A 90 -1.87 -10.76 -12.47
N GLY A 91 -1.54 -9.47 -12.31
CA GLY A 91 -2.27 -8.35 -12.87
C GLY A 91 -2.74 -7.37 -11.80
N ILE A 92 -3.81 -6.63 -12.10
CA ILE A 92 -4.30 -5.56 -11.24
C ILE A 92 -5.51 -6.04 -10.42
N TYR A 93 -5.52 -5.69 -9.14
CA TYR A 93 -6.69 -5.83 -8.28
C TYR A 93 -7.16 -4.46 -7.80
N ASN A 94 -8.46 -4.34 -7.52
CA ASN A 94 -9.05 -3.13 -6.98
C ASN A 94 -10.08 -3.41 -5.89
N ILE A 95 -10.26 -2.44 -5.00
CA ILE A 95 -11.29 -2.45 -3.96
C ILE A 95 -11.79 -1.03 -3.66
N ALA A 96 -13.08 -0.89 -3.33
CA ALA A 96 -13.60 0.38 -2.84
C ALA A 96 -13.24 0.57 -1.37
N ILE A 97 -12.69 1.74 -1.02
CA ILE A 97 -12.28 2.07 0.35
C ILE A 97 -13.48 2.08 1.30
N LYS A 98 -14.66 2.50 0.81
CA LYS A 98 -15.90 2.56 1.58
C LYS A 98 -16.84 1.42 1.19
N GLY A 99 -17.48 0.84 2.20
CA GLY A 99 -18.49 -0.21 2.01
C GLY A 99 -17.94 -1.58 1.60
N SER A 100 -16.62 -1.76 1.62
CA SER A 100 -15.96 -3.05 1.41
C SER A 100 -15.11 -3.43 2.62
N ASN A 101 -14.83 -4.72 2.79
CA ASN A 101 -13.89 -5.19 3.79
C ASN A 101 -12.47 -5.17 3.23
N VAL A 102 -11.78 -4.03 3.36
CA VAL A 102 -10.45 -3.85 2.75
C VAL A 102 -9.44 -4.86 3.27
N SER A 103 -9.49 -5.20 4.57
CA SER A 103 -8.57 -6.14 5.23
C SER A 103 -8.67 -7.59 4.74
N ASP A 104 -9.73 -7.96 4.01
CA ASP A 104 -9.90 -9.29 3.46
C ASP A 104 -9.57 -9.32 1.96
N PHE A 105 -8.45 -9.97 1.60
CA PHE A 105 -7.99 -10.04 0.22
C PHE A 105 -9.03 -10.67 -0.73
N TYR A 106 -9.91 -11.57 -0.24
CA TYR A 106 -10.99 -12.14 -1.07
C TYR A 106 -12.04 -11.11 -1.50
N SER A 107 -12.12 -9.96 -0.83
CA SER A 107 -12.98 -8.85 -1.21
C SER A 107 -12.43 -8.05 -2.40
N TRP A 108 -11.14 -8.14 -2.69
CA TRP A 108 -10.49 -7.45 -3.80
C TRP A 108 -10.88 -8.11 -5.13
N LYS A 109 -11.08 -7.28 -6.16
CA LYS A 109 -11.55 -7.73 -7.47
C LYS A 109 -10.44 -7.60 -8.50
N PRO A 110 -10.14 -8.67 -9.26
CA PRO A 110 -9.26 -8.53 -10.41
C PRO A 110 -9.91 -7.57 -11.41
N LEU A 111 -9.07 -6.82 -12.13
CA LEU A 111 -9.52 -6.02 -13.25
C LEU A 111 -9.30 -6.83 -14.54
N ASP A 112 -10.36 -6.93 -15.36
CA ASP A 112 -10.39 -7.85 -16.51
C ASP A 112 -9.53 -7.35 -17.67
N ASN A 113 -8.80 -8.26 -18.33
CA ASN A 113 -7.94 -8.00 -19.49
C ASN A 113 -6.76 -7.04 -19.26
N ASP A 114 -6.27 -6.95 -18.04
CA ASP A 114 -5.09 -6.16 -17.72
C ASP A 114 -3.76 -6.85 -18.04
N PRO A 115 -2.68 -6.07 -18.23
CA PRO A 115 -1.34 -6.62 -18.31
C PRO A 115 -1.00 -7.40 -17.04
N LYS A 116 -0.21 -8.45 -17.22
CA LYS A 116 0.48 -9.14 -16.13
C LYS A 116 1.73 -8.37 -15.75
N ASP A 117 2.33 -8.74 -14.62
CA ASP A 117 3.61 -8.18 -14.17
C ASP A 117 3.57 -6.64 -14.03
N VAL A 118 2.55 -6.15 -13.33
CA VAL A 118 2.35 -4.70 -13.15
C VAL A 118 3.16 -4.20 -11.96
N SER A 119 4.32 -3.61 -12.27
CA SER A 119 5.30 -3.19 -11.26
C SER A 119 5.25 -1.71 -10.90
N GLU A 120 4.58 -0.88 -11.70
CA GLU A 120 4.51 0.57 -11.48
C GLU A 120 3.11 1.09 -11.80
N MET A 121 2.66 2.10 -11.06
CA MET A 121 1.42 2.83 -11.34
C MET A 121 1.64 4.32 -11.14
N ALA A 122 1.12 5.12 -12.06
CA ALA A 122 1.08 6.57 -11.95
C ALA A 122 -0.36 7.07 -12.11
N VAL A 123 -0.75 8.07 -11.32
CA VAL A 123 -2.07 8.69 -11.42
C VAL A 123 -1.94 10.08 -12.01
N PHE A 124 -2.64 10.34 -13.11
CA PHE A 124 -2.73 11.67 -13.73
C PHE A 124 -4.15 11.93 -14.24
N ALA A 125 -4.71 13.10 -13.92
CA ALA A 125 -6.07 13.50 -14.32
C ALA A 125 -7.13 12.42 -14.02
N ASP A 126 -7.11 11.88 -12.80
CA ASP A 126 -8.01 10.82 -12.30
C ASP A 126 -7.98 9.51 -13.12
N LYS A 127 -6.85 9.22 -13.78
CA LYS A 127 -6.60 7.98 -14.51
C LYS A 127 -5.31 7.32 -14.03
N ALA A 128 -5.34 5.99 -13.94
CA ALA A 128 -4.15 5.17 -13.71
C ALA A 128 -3.43 4.91 -15.04
N TYR A 129 -2.11 4.93 -14.98
CA TYR A 129 -1.19 4.52 -16.02
C TYR A 129 -0.28 3.45 -15.41
N PHE A 130 -0.08 2.35 -16.12
CA PHE A 130 0.68 1.18 -15.70
C PHE A 130 1.37 0.56 -16.91
#